data_AF-A0A3D4HNS7-F1
#
_entry.id   AF-A0A3D4HNS7-F1
#
_cell.length_a   1.000
_cell.length_b   1.000
_cell.length_c   1.000
_cell.angle_alpha   90.00
_cell.angle_beta   90.00
_cell.angle_gamma   90.00
#
_symmetry.space_group_name_H-M   'P 1'
#
loop_
_entity.id
_entity.type
_entity.pdbx_description
1 polymer ?
#
loop_
_entity_poly.entity_id
_entity_poly.type
_entity_poly.pdbx_seq_one_letter_code
_entity_poly.pdbx_strand_id
1 'polypeptide(L)'
;MKKKILINTAVLCAAIIILGFLQRLLMPKYMNEIPEGNLIEEYYHDTKNHDVIFIGDCEVFSNISPITLWENYGITSYIRGSAQQLIWQSYYLLEETL
;
A
#
# COMPACT_ATOMS: atom_id res chain seq x y z
N MET A 1 -6.21 41.83 18.25
CA MET A 1 -5.27 40.93 17.53
C MET A 1 -5.05 39.60 18.26
N LYS A 2 -4.64 39.60 19.53
CA LYS A 2 -4.42 38.36 20.35
C LYS A 2 -5.61 37.39 20.38
N LYS A 3 -6.85 37.88 20.54
CA LYS A 3 -8.08 37.05 20.54
C LYS A 3 -8.36 36.37 19.20
N LYS A 4 -8.07 37.04 18.07
CA LYS A 4 -8.21 36.45 16.73
C LYS A 4 -7.18 35.34 16.50
N ILE A 5 -5.94 35.54 16.97
CA ILE A 5 -4.89 34.52 16.91
C ILE A 5 -5.30 33.30 17.73
N LEU A 6 -5.77 33.49 18.96
CA LEU A 6 -6.22 32.39 19.82
C LEU A 6 -7.37 31.57 19.20
N ILE A 7 -8.37 32.25 18.62
CA ILE A 7 -9.49 31.60 17.94
C ILE A 7 -8.98 30.81 16.72
N ASN A 8 -8.11 31.41 15.90
CA ASN A 8 -7.58 30.74 14.72
C ASN A 8 -6.75 29.50 15.09
N THR A 9 -5.93 29.57 16.14
CA THR A 9 -5.18 28.41 16.64
C THR A 9 -6.11 27.32 17.15
N ALA A 10 -7.15 27.67 17.92
CA ALA A 10 -8.12 26.71 18.41
C ALA A 10 -8.89 26.00 17.28
N VAL A 11 -9.30 26.75 16.25
CA VAL A 11 -9.95 26.19 15.05
C VAL A 11 -9.01 25.26 14.30
N LEU A 12 -7.74 25.63 14.14
CA LEU A 12 -6.74 24.78 13.47
C LEU A 12 -6.52 23.47 14.26
N CYS A 13 -6.38 23.55 15.59
CA CYS A 13 -6.27 22.35 16.43
C CYS A 13 -7.52 21.46 16.31
N ALA A 14 -8.72 22.04 16.34
CA ALA A 14 -9.95 21.29 16.15
C ALA A 14 -10.01 20.61 14.78
N ALA A 15 -9.60 21.31 13.71
CA ALA A 15 -9.53 20.75 12.37
C ALA A 15 -8.57 19.55 12.29
N ILE A 16 -7.38 19.65 12.87
CA ILE A 16 -6.40 18.55 12.92
C ILE A 16 -6.97 17.34 13.66
N ILE A 17 -7.63 17.56 14.80
CA ILE A 17 -8.25 16.47 15.58
C ILE A 17 -9.37 15.80 14.78
N ILE A 18 -10.24 16.57 14.13
CA ILE A 18 -11.34 16.04 13.32
C ILE A 18 -10.79 15.26 12.14
N LEU A 19 -9.80 15.80 11.42
CA LEU A 19 -9.16 15.11 10.30
C LEU A 19 -8.49 13.82 10.75
N GLY A 20 -7.76 13.82 11.87
CA GLY A 20 -7.13 12.62 12.42
C GLY A 20 -8.14 11.56 12.86
N PHE A 21 -9.28 11.98 13.42
CA PHE A 21 -10.38 11.08 13.76
C PHE A 21 -11.02 10.49 12.51
N LEU A 22 -11.34 11.32 11.50
CA LEU A 22 -11.94 10.86 10.25
C LEU A 22 -11.02 9.92 9.49
N GLN A 23 -9.71 10.20 9.45
CA GLN A 23 -8.73 9.30 8.86
C GLN A 23 -8.77 7.93 9.52
N ARG A 24 -8.71 7.87 10.86
CA ARG A 24 -8.80 6.60 11.60
C ARG A 24 -10.14 5.89 11.44
N LEU A 25 -11.22 6.64 11.29
CA LEU A 25 -12.56 6.08 11.09
C LEU A 25 -12.72 5.45 9.70
N LEU A 26 -12.13 6.08 8.67
CA LEU A 26 -12.28 5.70 7.27
C LEU A 26 -11.19 4.72 6.77
N MET A 27 -10.11 4.53 7.51
CA MET A 27 -9.10 3.53 7.16
C MET A 27 -9.67 2.10 7.26
N PRO A 28 -9.36 1.23 6.28
CA PRO A 28 -9.81 -0.16 6.28
C PRO A 28 -9.18 -0.93 7.45
N LYS A 29 -10.02 -1.53 8.30
CA LYS A 29 -9.57 -2.23 9.53
C LYS A 29 -9.16 -3.69 9.29
N TYR A 30 -9.62 -4.27 8.18
CA TYR A 30 -9.40 -5.68 7.84
C TYR A 30 -8.07 -5.95 7.12
N MET A 31 -7.36 -4.91 6.65
CA MET A 31 -6.14 -5.08 5.85
C MET A 31 -4.98 -5.68 6.66
N ASN A 32 -5.02 -5.57 7.99
CA ASN A 32 -3.98 -6.16 8.85
C ASN A 32 -4.21 -7.66 9.12
N GLU A 33 -5.40 -8.19 8.83
CA GLU A 33 -5.75 -9.59 9.11
C GLU A 33 -5.51 -10.50 7.91
N ILE A 34 -5.48 -9.93 6.69
CA ILE A 34 -5.32 -10.66 5.43
C ILE A 34 -4.17 -10.01 4.65
N PRO A 35 -2.94 -10.57 4.71
CA PRO A 35 -1.76 -10.03 4.02
C PRO A 35 -1.96 -9.94 2.50
N GLU A 36 -2.71 -10.90 1.96
CA GLU A 36 -3.02 -11.03 0.53
C GLU A 36 -3.75 -9.82 -0.08
N GLY A 37 -4.33 -8.94 0.76
CA GLY A 37 -5.04 -7.76 0.31
C GLY A 37 -4.18 -6.50 0.18
N ASN A 38 -2.99 -6.44 0.79
CA ASN A 38 -2.21 -5.21 0.95
C ASN A 38 -0.81 -5.25 0.31
N LEU A 39 -0.69 -5.98 -0.81
CA LEU A 39 0.57 -6.26 -1.50
C LEU A 39 1.31 -5.01 -2.04
N ILE A 40 0.63 -3.87 -2.16
CA ILE A 40 1.27 -2.62 -2.59
C ILE A 40 2.02 -1.94 -1.42
N GLU A 41 1.39 -1.83 -0.25
CA GLU A 41 1.98 -1.19 0.93
C GLU A 41 3.02 -2.11 1.59
N GLU A 42 2.72 -3.42 1.66
CA GLU A 42 3.62 -4.39 2.28
C GLU A 42 4.98 -4.46 1.59
N TYR A 43 5.03 -4.19 0.28
CA TYR A 43 6.27 -4.15 -0.48
C TYR A 43 7.30 -3.15 0.09
N TYR A 44 6.87 -2.02 0.67
CA TYR A 44 7.82 -1.06 1.25
C TYR A 44 8.50 -1.56 2.52
N HIS A 45 7.93 -2.57 3.16
CA HIS A 45 8.46 -3.19 4.36
C HIS A 45 9.26 -4.47 4.05
N ASP A 46 9.27 -4.92 2.80
CA ASP A 46 9.96 -6.15 2.39
C ASP A 46 11.42 -5.93 1.94
N THR A 47 12.17 -7.03 1.84
CA THR A 47 13.54 -7.04 1.33
C THR A 47 13.56 -6.88 -0.18
N LYS A 48 13.90 -5.68 -0.67
CA LYS A 48 13.88 -5.32 -2.10
C LYS A 48 14.87 -6.05 -3.03
N ASN A 49 15.54 -7.11 -2.57
CA ASN A 49 16.49 -7.87 -3.36
C ASN A 49 15.83 -9.14 -3.93
N HIS A 50 14.80 -8.94 -4.75
CA HIS A 50 14.10 -10.02 -5.44
C HIS A 50 14.72 -10.27 -6.82
N ASP A 51 14.78 -11.53 -7.24
CA ASP A 51 15.21 -11.88 -8.60
C ASP A 51 14.16 -11.45 -9.64
N VAL A 52 12.87 -11.54 -9.27
CA VAL A 52 11.74 -11.22 -10.17
C VAL A 52 10.64 -10.50 -9.39
N ILE A 53 10.09 -9.43 -9.96
CA ILE A 53 8.89 -8.75 -9.44
C ILE A 53 7.78 -8.86 -10.47
N PHE A 54 6.64 -9.40 -10.04
CA PHE A 54 5.44 -9.50 -10.85
C PHE A 54 4.54 -8.30 -10.58
N ILE A 55 4.13 -7.61 -11.64
CA ILE A 55 3.27 -6.43 -11.56
C ILE A 55 2.02 -6.68 -12.39
N GLY A 56 0.85 -6.55 -11.77
CA GLY A 56 -0.42 -6.69 -12.47
C GLY A 56 -1.61 -6.74 -11.54
N ASP A 57 -2.76 -7.09 -12.09
CA ASP A 57 -4.02 -7.14 -11.37
C ASP A 57 -4.26 -8.50 -10.70
N CYS A 58 -5.53 -8.83 -10.47
CA CYS A 58 -5.95 -10.09 -9.88
C CYS A 58 -5.50 -11.32 -10.67
N GLU A 59 -5.26 -11.22 -11.98
CA GLU A 59 -4.79 -12.35 -12.78
C GLU A 59 -3.36 -12.73 -12.40
N VAL A 60 -2.48 -11.75 -12.18
CA VAL A 60 -1.12 -12.03 -11.70
C VAL A 60 -1.16 -12.63 -10.30
N PHE A 61 -1.94 -12.04 -9.41
CA PHE A 61 -2.08 -12.52 -8.03
C PHE A 61 -2.64 -13.96 -7.95
N SER A 62 -3.61 -14.30 -8.80
CA SER A 62 -4.31 -15.59 -8.73
C SER A 62 -3.58 -16.72 -9.46
N ASN A 63 -2.64 -16.41 -10.36
CA ASN A 63 -1.96 -17.40 -11.18
C ASN A 63 -0.47 -17.60 -10.81
N ILE A 64 0.14 -16.68 -10.05
CA ILE A 64 1.57 -16.75 -9.69
C ILE A 64 1.71 -16.99 -8.18
N SER A 65 2.58 -17.95 -7.83
CA SER A 65 2.89 -18.30 -6.45
C SER A 65 4.39 -18.10 -6.19
N PRO A 66 4.79 -17.03 -5.46
CA PRO A 66 6.19 -16.79 -5.11
C PRO A 66 6.82 -17.94 -4.32
N ILE A 67 6.04 -18.58 -3.43
CA ILE A 67 6.52 -19.72 -2.65
C ILE A 67 6.84 -20.92 -3.56
N THR A 68 6.03 -21.18 -4.58
CA THR A 68 6.27 -22.26 -5.53
C THR A 68 7.53 -22.00 -6.38
N LEU A 69 7.81 -20.75 -6.72
CA LEU A 69 9.05 -20.37 -7.43
C LEU A 69 10.29 -20.54 -6.55
N TRP A 70 10.18 -20.17 -5.28
CA TRP A 70 11.27 -20.36 -4.32
C TRP A 70 11.54 -21.85 -4.04
N GLU A 71 10.51 -22.64 -3.75
CA GLU A 71 10.66 -24.07 -3.40
C GLU A 71 11.24 -24.91 -4.54
N ASN A 72 10.80 -24.67 -5.78
CA ASN A 72 11.19 -25.50 -6.92
C ASN A 72 12.42 -24.98 -7.67
N TYR A 73 12.69 -23.67 -7.62
CA TYR A 73 13.72 -23.04 -8.46
C TYR A 73 14.68 -22.14 -7.68
N GLY A 74 14.44 -21.88 -6.38
CA GLY A 74 15.25 -20.97 -5.58
C GLY A 74 15.13 -19.50 -5.97
N ILE A 75 14.12 -19.14 -6.78
CA ILE A 75 13.92 -17.79 -7.30
C ILE A 75 13.16 -16.97 -6.26
N THR A 76 13.78 -15.91 -5.76
CA THR A 76 13.12 -14.94 -4.89
C THR A 76 12.23 -14.04 -5.73
N SER A 77 10.97 -13.90 -5.33
CA SER A 77 10.01 -13.09 -6.10
C SER A 77 8.96 -12.43 -5.22
N TYR A 78 8.37 -11.35 -5.75
CA TYR A 78 7.30 -10.61 -5.09
C TYR A 78 6.20 -10.22 -6.09
N ILE A 79 4.95 -10.19 -5.65
CA ILE A 79 3.81 -9.73 -6.46
C ILE A 79 3.41 -8.33 -5.97
N ARG A 80 3.70 -7.29 -6.75
CA ARG A 80 3.13 -5.94 -6.55
C ARG A 80 1.89 -5.80 -7.42
N GLY A 81 0.73 -6.16 -6.86
CA GLY A 81 -0.54 -6.09 -7.57
C GLY A 81 -1.69 -5.63 -6.69
N SER A 82 -2.72 -5.08 -7.31
CA SER A 82 -4.02 -4.80 -6.67
C SER A 82 -5.17 -5.40 -7.46
N ALA A 83 -6.33 -5.59 -6.82
CA ALA A 83 -7.54 -5.93 -7.53
C ALA A 83 -7.85 -4.89 -8.62
N GLN A 84 -8.20 -5.34 -9.83
CA GLN A 84 -8.57 -4.49 -10.96
C GLN A 84 -7.52 -3.42 -11.33
N GLN A 85 -6.23 -3.72 -11.20
CA GLN A 85 -5.14 -2.83 -11.56
C GLN A 85 -5.13 -2.51 -13.06
N LEU A 86 -5.24 -1.23 -13.41
CA LEU A 86 -5.15 -0.75 -14.78
C LEU A 86 -3.68 -0.65 -15.23
N ILE A 87 -3.46 -0.68 -16.54
CA ILE A 87 -2.10 -0.65 -17.12
C ILE A 87 -1.28 0.56 -16.67
N TRP A 88 -1.89 1.74 -16.56
CA TRP A 88 -1.18 2.93 -16.09
C TRP A 88 -0.80 2.85 -14.61
N GLN A 89 -1.57 2.13 -13.78
CA GLN A 89 -1.20 1.89 -12.39
C GLN A 89 0.00 0.94 -12.33
N SER A 90 0.00 -0.12 -13.16
CA SER A 90 1.16 -1.00 -13.33
C SER A 90 2.42 -0.23 -13.76
N TYR A 91 2.29 0.76 -14.64
CA TYR A 91 3.40 1.61 -15.06
C TYR A 91 4.04 2.35 -13.88
N TYR A 92 3.25 3.06 -13.07
CA TYR A 92 3.79 3.80 -11.93
C TYR A 92 4.28 2.88 -10.80
N LEU A 93 3.64 1.73 -10.59
CA LEU A 93 4.15 0.73 -9.65
C LEU A 93 5.49 0.17 -10.11
N LEU A 94 5.69 -0.04 -11.41
CA LEU A 94 6.97 -0.45 -11.97
C LEU A 94 8.02 0.65 -11.81
N GLU A 95 7.67 1.89 -12.15
CA GLU A 95 8.57 3.05 -12.01
C GLU A 95 9.06 3.21 -10.56
N GLU A 96 8.18 3.03 -9.58
CA GLU A 96 8.53 3.11 -8.15
C GLU A 96 9.34 1.90 -7.64
N THR A 97 9.25 0.77 -8.33
CA THR A 97 9.96 -0.45 -7.97
C THR A 97 11.44 -0.39 -8.34
N LEU A 98 11.77 0.32 -9.42
CA LEU A 98 13.13 0.53 -9.95
C LEU A 98 13.90 1.59 -9.15
#